data_AF-A0AAW4KLT1-F1
#
_entry.id   AF-A0AAW4KLT1-F1
#
_cell.length_a   1.000
_cell.length_b   1.000
_cell.length_c   1.000
_cell.angle_alpha   90.00
_cell.angle_beta   90.00
_cell.angle_gamma   90.00
#
_symmetry.space_group_name_H-M   'P 1'
#
loop_
_entity.id
_entity.type
_entity.pdbx_description
1 polymer ?
#
loop_
_entity_poly.entity_id
_entity_poly.type
_entity_poly.pdbx_seq_one_letter_code
_entity_poly.pdbx_strand_id
1 'polypeptide(L)' 'MEREYMEFDVVIVGAGPAGLSAACRLKQKAAEAGKEISVCVVEKGSEVGAHILS' A
#
# COMPACT_ATOMS: atom_id res chain seq x y z
N MET A 1 -5.46 16.44 -21.27
CA MET A 1 -4.90 15.25 -20.60
C MET A 1 -6.00 14.69 -19.74
N GLU A 2 -6.48 13.50 -20.05
CA GLU A 2 -7.49 12.81 -19.27
C GLU A 2 -6.80 12.11 -18.09
N ARG A 3 -7.39 12.14 -16.89
CA ARG A 3 -6.83 11.48 -15.71
C ARG A 3 -7.45 10.09 -15.59
N GLU A 4 -6.62 9.07 -15.38
CA GLU A 4 -7.08 7.73 -15.06
C GLU A 4 -7.39 7.62 -13.55
N TYR A 5 -8.40 6.82 -13.22
CA TYR A 5 -8.87 6.62 -11.85
C TYR A 5 -9.01 5.12 -11.57
N MET A 6 -8.65 4.71 -10.35
CA MET A 6 -8.82 3.36 -9.83
C MET A 6 -9.33 3.45 -8.38
N GLU A 7 -10.23 2.55 -7.99
CA GLU A 7 -10.80 2.52 -6.64
C GLU A 7 -10.07 1.50 -5.75
N PHE A 8 -9.78 1.90 -4.51
CA PHE A 8 -9.20 1.04 -3.48
C PHE A 8 -9.81 1.40 -2.12
N ASP A 9 -9.93 0.44 -1.21
CA ASP A 9 -10.38 0.69 0.16
C ASP A 9 -9.34 1.50 0.94
N VAL A 10 -8.07 1.24 0.68
CA VAL A 10 -6.94 1.96 1.29
C VAL A 10 -5.84 2.21 0.25
N VAL A 11 -5.35 3.46 0.19
CA VAL A 11 -4.15 3.83 -0.56
C VAL A 11 -3.07 4.29 0.42
N ILE A 12 -1.88 3.71 0.32
CA ILE A 12 -0.71 4.06 1.12
C ILE A 12 0.34 4.67 0.19
N VAL A 13 0.83 5.86 0.53
CA VAL A 13 1.86 6.58 -0.23
C VAL A 13 3.22 6.39 0.44
N GLY A 14 4.13 5.70 -0.24
CA GLY A 14 5.47 5.34 0.20
C GLY A 14 5.58 3.87 0.61
N ALA A 15 6.47 3.12 -0.03
CA ALA A 15 6.75 1.72 0.28
C ALA A 15 7.98 1.55 1.20
N GLY A 16 8.14 2.45 2.18
CA GLY A 16 9.13 2.30 3.25
C GLY A 16 8.65 1.35 4.37
N PRO A 17 9.44 1.16 5.44
CA PRO A 17 9.10 0.24 6.53
C PRO A 17 7.73 0.51 7.15
N ALA A 18 7.38 1.79 7.37
CA ALA A 18 6.09 2.17 7.94
C ALA A 18 4.91 1.85 7.00
N GLY A 19 5.02 2.18 5.71
CA GLY A 19 3.97 1.96 4.72
C GLY A 19 3.70 0.47 4.48
N LEU A 20 4.76 -0.33 4.32
CA LEU A 20 4.65 -1.77 4.17
C LEU A 20 4.12 -2.45 5.44
N SER A 21 4.56 -2.01 6.63
CA SER A 21 4.04 -2.54 7.90
C SER A 21 2.54 -2.25 8.04
N ALA A 22 2.09 -1.05 7.66
CA ALA A 22 0.68 -0.70 7.65
C ALA A 22 -0.12 -1.56 6.67
N ALA A 23 0.36 -1.73 5.43
CA ALA A 23 -0.29 -2.57 4.42
C ALA A 23 -0.44 -4.03 4.88
N CYS A 24 0.64 -4.61 5.40
CA CYS A 24 0.64 -5.96 5.95
C CYS A 24 -0.34 -6.09 7.11
N ARG A 25 -0.31 -5.16 8.08
CA ARG A 25 -1.18 -5.24 9.26
C ARG A 25 -2.65 -5.04 8.91
N LEU A 26 -2.98 -4.19 7.93
CA LEU A 26 -4.34 -4.00 7.43
C LEU A 26 -4.89 -5.29 6.83
N LYS A 27 -4.13 -5.94 5.95
CA LYS A 27 -4.52 -7.22 5.33
C LYS A 27 -4.70 -8.33 6.37
N GLN A 28 -3.80 -8.41 7.35
CA GLN A 28 -3.94 -9.37 8.46
C GLN A 28 -5.22 -9.13 9.28
N LYS A 29 -5.49 -7.89 9.69
CA LYS A 29 -6.72 -7.54 10.42
C LYS A 29 -7.98 -7.80 9.61
N ALA A 30 -7.95 -7.55 8.30
CA ALA A 30 -9.07 -7.85 7.42
C ALA A 30 -9.34 -9.35 7.36
N ALA A 31 -8.30 -10.16 7.21
CA ALA A 31 -8.41 -11.62 7.25
C ALA A 31 -8.94 -12.14 8.61
N GLU A 32 -8.43 -11.62 9.73
CA GLU A 32 -8.94 -11.93 11.09
C GLU A 32 -10.44 -11.60 11.24
N ALA A 33 -10.91 -10.54 10.58
CA ALA A 33 -12.30 -10.10 10.59
C ALA A 33 -13.18 -10.77 9.52
N GLY A 34 -12.64 -11.70 8.71
CA GLY A 34 -13.36 -12.32 7.60
C GLY A 34 -13.75 -11.34 6.49
N LYS A 35 -12.98 -10.26 6.32
CA LYS A 35 -13.20 -9.22 5.32
C LYS A 35 -12.11 -9.25 4.26
N GLU A 36 -12.52 -9.01 3.02
CA GLU A 36 -11.59 -8.72 1.93
C GLU A 36 -11.53 -7.21 1.72
N ILE A 37 -10.32 -6.66 1.68
CA ILE A 37 -10.08 -5.24 1.39
C ILE A 37 -9.00 -5.12 0.32
N SER A 38 -9.12 -4.14 -0.55
CA SER A 38 -8.12 -3.74 -1.54
C SER A 38 -7.18 -2.70 -0.93
N VAL A 39 -5.87 -2.95 -0.99
CA VAL A 39 -4.83 -2.05 -0.46
C VAL A 39 -3.83 -1.78 -1.57
N CYS A 40 -3.72 -0.52 -1.98
CA CYS A 40 -2.71 -0.07 -2.94
C CYS A 40 -1.55 0.58 -2.18
N VAL A 41 -0.31 0.20 -2.49
CA VAL A 41 0.88 0.89 -2.02
C VAL A 41 1.56 1.49 -3.24
N VAL A 42 1.73 2.81 -3.25
CA VAL A 42 2.45 3.51 -4.32
C VAL A 42 3.81 3.96 -3.82
N GLU A 43 4.84 3.83 -4.65
CA GLU A 43 6.22 4.24 -4.34
C GLU A 43 6.77 5.01 -5.54
N LYS A 44 7.60 6.02 -5.26
CA LYS A 44 8.29 6.80 -6.29
C LYS A 44 9.38 5.99 -6.98
N GLY A 45 10.02 5.08 -6.24
CA GLY A 45 11.06 4.19 -6.74
C GLY A 45 10.58 3.30 -7.87
N SER A 46 11.48 2.95 -8.79
CA SER A 46 11.23 1.95 -9.83
C SER A 46 10.91 0.57 -9.25
N GLU A 47 11.31 0.34 -8.00
CA GLU A 47 11.07 -0.85 -7.21
C GLU A 47 10.91 -0.48 -5.73
N VAL A 48 10.27 -1.37 -4.98
CA VAL A 48 10.16 -1.22 -3.52
C VAL A 48 11.56 -1.22 -2.92
N GLY A 49 11.88 -0.20 -2.14
CA GLY A 49 13.18 -0.08 -1.47
C GLY A 49 14.22 0.75 -2.21
N ALA A 50 13.99 1.15 -3.47
CA ALA A 50 14.97 1.92 -4.27
C ALA A 50 15.41 3.25 -3.62
N HIS A 51 14.60 3.82 -2.74
CA HIS A 51 14.89 5.06 -2.02
C HIS A 51 15.11 4.85 -0.51
N ILE A 52 15.15 3.61 -0.04
CA ILE A 52 15.43 3.35 1.38
C ILE A 52 16.92 3.58 1.62
N LEU A 53 17.22 4.55 2.46
CA LEU A 53 18.53 4.77 3.05
C LEU A 53 18.34 4.67 4.58
N SER A 54 19.18 3.88 5.24
CA SER A 54 19.06 3.59 6.68
C SER A 54 20.36 3.82 7.43
#